data_AF-A0A7X1AYE2-F1
#
_entry.id   AF-A0A7X1AYE2-F1
#
_cell.length_a   1.000
_cell.length_b   1.000
_cell.length_c   1.000
_cell.angle_alpha   90.00
_cell.angle_beta   90.00
_cell.angle_gamma   90.00
#
_symmetry.space_group_name_H-M   'P 1'
#
loop_
_entity.id
_entity.type
_entity.pdbx_description
1 polymer ?
#
loop_
_entity_poly.entity_id
_entity_poly.type
_entity_poly.pdbx_seq_one_letter_code
_entity_poly.pdbx_strand_id
1 'polypeptide(L)' 'MELLTKDDLAQMLGVSSSTVDRMRRRGQLPPPLLGADQIGAGRKILRWETGQLERYFRLRGS' A
#
# COMPACT_ATOMS: atom_id res chain seq x y z
N MET A 1 5.72 -13.93 -3.99
CA MET A 1 5.08 -12.60 -4.02
C MET A 1 4.59 -12.31 -2.63
N GLU A 2 5.26 -11.40 -1.92
CA GLU A 2 4.82 -10.96 -0.60
C GLU A 2 3.86 -9.78 -0.76
N LEU A 3 2.70 -9.87 -0.12
CA LEU A 3 1.67 -8.85 -0.16
C LEU A 3 1.64 -8.10 1.17
N LEU A 4 1.90 -6.80 1.12
CA LEU A 4 1.88 -5.91 2.26
C LEU A 4 0.51 -5.30 2.44
N THR A 5 0.03 -5.28 3.68
CA THR A 5 -1.16 -4.52 4.02
C THR A 5 -0.82 -3.03 4.18
N LYS A 6 -1.85 -2.22 4.34
CA LYS A 6 -1.69 -0.79 4.68
C LYS A 6 -0.82 -0.59 5.94
N ASP A 7 -0.93 -1.50 6.91
CA ASP A 7 -0.23 -1.34 8.19
C ASP A 7 1.24 -1.73 8.09
N ASP A 8 1.56 -2.78 7.33
CA ASP A 8 2.95 -3.13 6.99
C ASP A 8 3.62 -1.99 6.23
N LEU A 9 2.91 -1.38 5.28
CA LEU A 9 3.41 -0.23 4.53
C LEU A 9 3.63 0.99 5.43
N ALA A 10 2.76 1.19 6.43
CA ALA A 10 2.90 2.26 7.41
C ALA A 10 4.18 2.08 8.24
N GLN A 11 4.43 0.85 8.73
CA GLN A 11 5.64 0.50 9.46
C GLN A 11 6.90 0.67 8.60
N MET A 12 6.88 0.17 7.36
CA MET A 12 8.02 0.27 6.44
C MET A 12 8.42 1.70 6.12
N LEU A 13 7.44 2.60 6.00
CA LEU A 13 7.67 4.01 5.71
C LEU A 13 7.91 4.86 6.98
N GLY A 14 7.76 4.27 8.17
CA GLY A 14 7.82 5.01 9.44
C GLY A 14 6.72 6.06 9.59
N VAL A 15 5.55 5.83 9.01
CA VAL A 15 4.41 6.76 9.04
C VAL A 15 3.17 6.10 9.62
N SER A 16 2.16 6.90 9.98
CA SER A 16 0.86 6.35 10.39
C SER A 16 0.08 5.75 9.22
N SER A 17 -0.78 4.76 9.48
CA SER A 17 -1.66 4.16 8.47
C SER A 17 -2.63 5.18 7.85
N SER A 18 -2.92 6.30 8.55
CA SER A 18 -3.65 7.45 8.01
C SER A 18 -2.84 8.26 7.01
N THR A 19 -1.53 8.41 7.23
CA THR A 19 -0.60 9.02 6.27
C THR A 19 -0.53 8.18 4.99
N VAL A 20 -0.47 6.85 5.10
CA VAL A 20 -0.53 5.94 3.95
C VAL A 20 -1.80 6.17 3.13
N ASP A 21 -2.97 6.30 3.77
CA ASP A 21 -4.22 6.59 3.05
C ASP A 21 -4.18 7.94 2.33
N ARG A 22 -3.61 8.98 2.96
CA ARG A 22 -3.41 10.29 2.31
C ARG A 22 -2.46 10.19 1.12
N MET A 23 -1.34 9.48 1.26
CA MET A 23 -0.38 9.27 0.17
C MET A 23 -1.04 8.54 -1.00
N ARG A 24 -1.85 7.51 -0.73
CA ARG A 24 -2.66 6.82 -1.75
C ARG A 24 -3.60 7.78 -2.46
N ARG A 25 -4.40 8.56 -1.71
CA ARG A 25 -5.34 9.54 -2.30
C ARG A 25 -4.65 10.61 -3.12
N ARG A 26 -3.41 10.96 -2.76
CA ARG A 26 -2.57 11.92 -3.49
C ARG A 26 -1.78 11.29 -4.64
N GLY A 27 -1.95 10.00 -4.94
CA GLY A 27 -1.21 9.30 -6.00
C GLY A 27 0.29 9.15 -5.72
N GLN A 28 0.70 9.24 -4.45
CA GLN A 28 2.10 9.09 -4.02
C GLN A 28 2.46 7.65 -3.67
N LEU A 29 1.51 6.72 -3.85
CA LEU A 29 1.73 5.29 -3.74
C LEU A 29 1.24 4.64 -5.03
N PRO A 30 1.86 3.53 -5.43
CA PRO A 30 1.35 2.76 -6.57
C PRO A 30 -0.07 2.26 -6.27
N PRO A 31 -0.88 2.01 -7.30
CA PRO A 31 -2.22 1.46 -7.10
C PRO A 31 -2.11 0.12 -6.36
N PRO A 32 -2.85 -0.06 -5.25
CA PRO A 32 -2.89 -1.34 -4.57
C PRO A 32 -3.44 -2.41 -5.51
N LEU A 33 -2.88 -3.61 -5.40
CA LEU A 33 -3.53 -4.80 -5.90
C LEU A 33 -4.81 -4.94 -5.09
N LEU A 34 -5.95 -4.71 -5.73
CA LEU A 34 -7.27 -4.90 -5.15
C LEU A 34 -7.43 -6.40 -4.85
N GLY A 35 -7.02 -6.80 -3.66
CA GLY A 35 -7.46 -8.05 -3.07
C GLY A 35 -8.94 -7.90 -2.75
N ALA A 36 -9.79 -8.36 -3.65
CA ALA A 36 -11.21 -8.59 -3.38
C ALA A 36 -11.35 -9.77 -2.40
N ASP A 37 -10.69 -9.69 -1.25
CA ASP A 37 -10.94 -10.61 -0.16
C ASP A 37 -12.17 -10.05 0.56
N GLN A 38 -13.33 -10.41 0.04
CA GLN A 38 -14.63 -10.15 0.63
C GLN A 38 -14.76 -11.01 1.88
N ILE A 39 -13.96 -10.75 2.92
CA ILE A 39 -14.22 -11.34 4.23
C ILE A 39 -15.41 -10.58 4.83
N GLY A 40 -16.60 -11.04 4.48
CA GLY A 40 -17.82 -10.99 5.30
C GLY A 40 -18.41 -9.65 5.72
N ALA A 41 -17.81 -8.48 5.47
CA ALA A 41 -18.30 -7.22 6.06
C ALA A 41 -18.02 -5.92 5.27
N GLY A 42 -17.80 -5.99 3.94
CA GLY A 42 -17.65 -4.78 3.12
C GLY A 42 -16.35 -3.98 3.32
N ARG A 43 -15.37 -4.50 4.06
CA ARG A 43 -14.03 -3.89 4.18
C ARG A 43 -13.14 -4.34 3.02
N LYS A 44 -12.85 -3.42 2.09
CA LYS A 44 -11.82 -3.63 1.06
C LYS A 44 -10.43 -3.64 1.70
N ILE A 45 -9.76 -4.79 1.70
CA ILE A 45 -8.37 -4.89 2.15
C ILE A 45 -7.47 -4.51 0.97
N LEU A 46 -6.79 -3.38 1.10
CA LEU A 46 -5.81 -2.95 0.11
C LEU A 46 -4.49 -3.66 0.38
N ARG A 47 -3.93 -4.27 -0.66
CA ARG A 47 -2.63 -4.93 -0.60
C ARG A 47 -1.71 -4.37 -1.67
N TRP A 48 -0.42 -4.35 -1.38
CA TRP A 48 0.62 -3.98 -2.32
C TRP A 48 1.61 -5.11 -2.45
N GLU A 49 2.14 -5.34 -3.66
CA GLU A 49 3.29 -6.21 -3.81
C GLU A 49 4.54 -5.46 -3.34
N THR A 50 5.37 -6.11 -2.50
CA THR A 50 6.63 -5.53 -2.03
C THR A 50 7.53 -5.08 -3.19
N GLY A 51 7.70 -5.91 -4.23
CA GLY A 51 8.53 -5.59 -5.39
C GLY A 51 8.03 -4.38 -6.20
N GLN A 52 6.72 -4.20 -6.30
CA GLN A 52 6.11 -3.02 -6.92
C GLN A 52 6.41 -1.74 -6.13
N LEU A 53 6.35 -1.79 -4.80
CA LEU A 53 6.66 -0.67 -3.93
C LEU A 53 8.14 -0.30 -3.99
N GLU A 54 9.04 -1.27 -3.87
CA GLU A 54 10.48 -1.05 -3.99
C GLU A 54 10.84 -0.42 -5.33
N ARG A 55 10.29 -0.93 -6.44
CA ARG A 55 10.47 -0.34 -7.78
C ARG A 55 9.92 1.09 -7.83
N TYR A 56 8.73 1.34 -7.29
CA TYR A 56 8.12 2.67 -7.29
C TYR A 56 8.98 3.70 -6.52
N PHE A 57 9.44 3.36 -5.32
CA PHE A 57 10.29 4.26 -4.53
C PHE A 57 11.66 4.47 -5.17
N ARG A 58 12.25 3.41 -5.74
CA ARG A 58 13.51 3.52 -6.48
C ARG A 58 13.42 4.47 -7.68
N LEU A 59 12.31 4.45 -8.42
CA LEU A 59 12.10 5.33 -9.58
C LEU A 59 11.76 6.78 -9.18
N ARG A 60 11.25 7.01 -7.97
CA ARG A 60 10.86 8.33 -7.47
C ARG A 60 11.95 9.04 -6.66
N GLY A 61 12.98 8.34 -6.22
CA GLY A 61 14.07 8.86 -5.40
C GLY A 61 15.24 9.48 -6.18
N SER A 62 15.00 10.07 -7.36
CA SER A 62 16.03 10.73 -8.17
C SER A 62 15.78 12.21 -8.36
#